data_AF-A0A4U9UFF2-F1
#
_entry.id   AF-A0A4U9UFF2-F1
#
_cell.length_a   1.000
_cell.length_b   1.000
_cell.length_c   1.000
_cell.angle_alpha   90.00
_cell.angle_beta   90.00
_cell.angle_gamma   90.00
#
_symmetry.space_group_name_H-M   'P 1'
#
loop_
_entity.id
_entity.type
_entity.pdbx_description
1 polymer ?
#
loop_
_entity_poly.entity_id
_entity_poly.type
_entity_poly.pdbx_seq_one_letter_code
_entity_poly.pdbx_strand_id
1 'polypeptide(L)'
;MFHNKLSFPSDDVVLKSELKKNSNATFIGEETSGSINHYGEVRGFNLPKSDIVIAFSTKYWEVWKGKKRPLKPDIKINYTIENYMDGKDEALMRIWSK
;
A
#
# COMPACT_ATOMS: atom_id res chain seq x y z
N MET A 1 12.87 -4.69 -1.36
CA MET A 1 11.94 -5.45 -2.22
C MET A 1 10.95 -6.13 -1.28
N PHE A 2 9.78 -5.52 -1.03
CA PHE A 2 8.80 -6.10 -0.09
C PHE A 2 7.79 -6.94 -0.87
N HIS A 3 8.12 -8.22 -0.99
CA HIS A 3 7.19 -9.27 -1.39
C HIS A 3 6.43 -9.73 -0.14
N ASN A 4 5.15 -9.34 -0.01
CA ASN A 4 4.06 -10.20 0.46
C ASN A 4 2.75 -9.42 0.58
N LYS A 5 1.75 -9.87 -0.19
CA LYS A 5 0.34 -9.61 0.06
C LYS A 5 0.01 -10.21 1.43
N LEU A 6 0.04 -9.41 2.51
CA LEU A 6 -0.66 -9.59 3.79
C LEU A 6 -0.20 -8.56 4.85
N SER A 7 0.12 -7.33 4.44
CA SER A 7 0.15 -6.19 5.36
C SER A 7 -1.29 -5.67 5.52
N PHE A 8 -1.76 -5.50 6.76
CA PHE A 8 -3.02 -4.79 7.00
C PHE A 8 -2.96 -3.45 6.25
N PRO A 9 -3.92 -3.15 5.36
CA PRO A 9 -3.80 -2.07 4.37
C PRO A 9 -3.65 -0.68 5.01
N SER A 10 -3.93 -0.54 6.31
CA SER A 10 -3.74 0.70 7.05
C SER A 10 -2.28 1.04 7.29
N ASP A 11 -1.46 0.07 7.67
CA ASP A 11 -0.18 0.37 8.30
C ASP A 11 0.91 0.65 7.26
N ASP A 12 0.86 -0.04 6.13
CA ASP A 12 1.81 0.15 5.02
C ASP A 12 1.66 1.54 4.38
N VAL A 13 0.44 1.99 4.11
CA VAL A 13 0.19 3.32 3.54
C VAL A 13 0.56 4.42 4.52
N VAL A 14 0.33 4.21 5.83
CA VAL A 14 0.76 5.14 6.89
C VAL A 14 2.28 5.27 6.89
N LEU A 15 3.02 4.15 6.98
CA LEU A 15 4.48 4.15 7.00
C LEU A 15 5.07 4.79 5.74
N LYS A 16 4.58 4.40 4.56
CA LYS A 16 5.04 4.98 3.29
C LYS A 16 4.76 6.48 3.20
N SER A 17 3.60 6.93 3.68
CA SER A 17 3.27 8.35 3.71
C SER A 17 4.19 9.13 4.64
N GLU A 18 4.56 8.54 5.78
CA GLU A 18 5.46 9.19 6.74
C GLU A 18 6.89 9.28 6.21
N LEU A 19 7.39 8.20 5.61
CA LEU A 19 8.67 8.21 4.91
C LEU A 19 8.68 9.24 3.78
N LYS A 20 7.57 9.37 3.03
CA LYS A 20 7.46 10.34 1.92
C LYS A 20 7.52 11.79 2.38
N LYS A 21 6.96 12.11 3.55
CA LYS A 21 6.96 13.47 4.09
C LYS A 21 8.29 13.84 4.74
N ASN A 22 8.90 12.89 5.45
CA ASN A 22 9.96 13.19 6.41
C ASN A 22 11.34 12.69 5.94
N SER A 23 11.46 12.19 4.72
CA SER A 23 12.74 11.75 4.17
C SER A 23 12.91 12.18 2.72
N ASN A 24 14.15 12.12 2.24
CA ASN A 24 14.50 12.33 0.83
C ASN A 24 14.48 11.03 0.02
N ALA A 25 13.72 10.01 0.46
CA ALA A 25 13.64 8.73 -0.23
C ALA A 25 12.94 8.88 -1.59
N THR A 26 13.47 8.20 -2.61
CA THR A 26 12.83 8.09 -3.93
C THR A 26 11.94 6.85 -3.94
N PHE A 27 10.66 7.04 -4.22
CA PHE A 27 9.67 5.97 -4.28
C PHE A 27 9.56 5.46 -5.71
N ILE A 28 9.80 4.16 -5.91
CA ILE A 28 9.78 3.49 -7.21
C ILE A 28 8.77 2.35 -7.14
N GLY A 29 7.85 2.25 -8.11
CA GLY A 29 6.86 1.18 -8.15
C GLY A 29 5.50 1.62 -8.69
N GLU A 30 4.43 1.09 -8.11
CA GLU A 30 3.04 1.41 -8.44
C GLU A 30 2.36 2.25 -7.35
N GLU A 31 1.19 2.80 -7.66
CA GLU A 31 0.36 3.49 -6.66
C GLU A 31 -0.10 2.49 -5.57
N THR A 32 -0.22 2.95 -4.32
CA THR A 32 -0.77 2.09 -3.25
C THR A 32 -2.23 1.74 -3.54
N SER A 33 -2.71 0.59 -3.03
CA SER A 33 -4.13 0.22 -3.19
C SER A 33 -5.06 1.02 -2.26
N GLY A 34 -4.55 1.46 -1.10
CA GLY A 34 -5.26 2.28 -0.14
C GLY A 34 -5.06 3.79 -0.35
N SER A 35 -6.09 4.57 -0.02
CA SER A 35 -5.97 6.03 0.11
C SER A 35 -5.06 6.38 1.30
N ILE A 36 -4.28 7.46 1.15
CA ILE A 36 -3.43 7.99 2.23
C ILE A 36 -4.24 8.21 3.51
N ASN A 37 -5.45 8.74 3.36
CA ASN A 37 -6.42 8.85 4.46
C ASN A 37 -7.53 7.82 4.25
N HIS A 38 -7.78 6.97 5.24
CA HIS A 38 -8.67 5.82 5.10
C HIS A 38 -9.32 5.43 6.43
N TYR A 39 -10.37 4.61 6.36
CA TYR A 39 -10.94 3.95 7.53
C TYR A 39 -10.11 2.71 7.90
N GLY A 40 -9.57 2.71 9.10
CA GLY A 40 -8.82 1.61 9.71
C GLY A 40 -9.46 1.20 11.04
N GLU A 41 -8.71 0.45 11.84
CA GLU A 41 -9.20 -0.24 13.05
C GLU A 41 -10.37 -1.19 12.70
N VAL A 42 -10.04 -2.44 12.39
CA VAL A 42 -11.05 -3.44 12.10
C VAL A 42 -11.59 -4.00 13.40
N ARG A 43 -12.89 -3.85 13.63
CA ARG A 43 -13.63 -4.59 14.66
C ARG A 43 -14.52 -5.61 14.00
N GLY A 44 -14.93 -6.61 14.76
CA GLY A 44 -15.91 -7.57 14.28
C GLY A 44 -16.79 -8.13 15.38
N PHE A 45 -17.90 -8.72 14.96
CA PHE A 45 -18.78 -9.51 15.81
C PHE A 45 -19.25 -10.76 15.08
N ASN A 46 -19.64 -11.76 15.85
CA ASN A 46 -20.11 -13.04 15.33
C ASN A 46 -21.63 -13.00 15.16
N LEU A 47 -22.13 -13.53 14.05
CA LEU A 47 -23.55 -13.74 13.85
C LEU A 47 -24.01 -14.97 14.66
N PRO A 48 -25.07 -14.84 15.48
CA PRO A 48 -25.39 -15.83 16.52
C PRO A 48 -25.90 -17.19 16.02
N LYS A 49 -26.12 -17.37 14.71
CA LYS A 49 -26.70 -18.60 14.13
C LYS A 49 -25.95 -19.14 12.91
N SER A 50 -24.85 -18.51 12.51
CA SER A 50 -24.11 -18.91 11.31
C SER A 50 -22.60 -18.98 11.51
N ASP A 51 -22.10 -18.62 12.69
CA ASP A 51 -20.66 -18.50 13.00
C ASP A 51 -19.87 -17.61 12.02
N ILE A 52 -20.57 -16.78 11.23
CA ILE A 52 -19.96 -15.81 10.34
C ILE A 52 -19.44 -14.64 11.17
N VAL A 53 -18.17 -14.31 10.98
CA VAL A 53 -17.54 -13.11 11.54
C VAL A 53 -17.75 -11.94 10.58
N ILE A 54 -18.46 -10.91 11.02
CA ILE A 54 -18.56 -9.65 10.27
C ILE A 54 -17.47 -8.72 10.76
N ALA A 55 -16.62 -8.26 9.85
CA ALA A 55 -15.55 -7.30 10.11
C ALA A 55 -15.87 -5.95 9.44
N PHE A 56 -15.66 -4.85 10.15
CA PHE A 56 -15.87 -3.50 9.65
C PHE A 56 -14.87 -2.52 10.29
N SER A 57 -14.51 -1.47 9.54
CA SER A 57 -13.60 -0.43 10.02
C SER A 57 -14.35 0.57 10.90
N THR A 58 -13.81 0.90 12.06
CA THR A 58 -14.49 1.78 13.04
C THR A 58 -13.93 3.19 13.13
N LYS A 59 -12.73 3.44 12.61
CA LYS A 59 -12.04 4.73 12.81
C LYS A 59 -11.47 5.26 11.51
N TYR A 60 -11.69 6.55 11.25
CA TYR A 60 -11.03 7.26 10.15
C TYR A 60 -9.66 7.80 10.59
N TRP A 61 -8.64 7.58 9.77
CA TRP A 61 -7.28 8.05 9.98
C TRP A 61 -6.93 9.11 8.95
N GLU A 62 -6.67 10.34 9.40
CA GLU A 62 -6.12 11.42 8.58
C GLU A 62 -4.59 11.45 8.72
N VAL A 63 -3.92 10.64 7.90
CA VAL A 63 -2.45 10.53 7.88
C VAL A 63 -1.82 11.77 7.26
N TRP A 64 -2.34 12.27 6.13
CA TRP A 64 -1.83 13.45 5.43
C TRP A 64 -2.97 14.37 5.04
N LYS A 65 -3.14 15.44 5.83
CA LYS A 65 -4.17 16.45 5.62
C LYS A 65 -4.17 16.98 4.19
N GLY A 66 -5.36 17.01 3.58
CA GLY A 66 -5.56 17.51 2.21
C GLY A 66 -5.23 16.52 1.08
N LYS A 67 -4.68 15.34 1.36
CA LYS A 67 -4.51 14.28 0.36
C LYS A 67 -5.74 13.36 0.33
N LYS A 68 -6.28 13.08 -0.86
CA LYS A 68 -7.50 12.26 -1.02
C LYS A 68 -7.33 11.04 -1.93
N ARG A 69 -6.10 10.81 -2.39
CA ARG A 69 -5.78 9.76 -3.37
C ARG A 69 -4.75 8.80 -2.78
N PRO A 70 -4.58 7.61 -3.36
CA PRO A 70 -3.47 6.75 -3.01
C PRO A 70 -2.11 7.44 -3.12
N LEU A 71 -1.15 6.91 -2.39
CA LEU A 71 0.22 7.40 -2.44
C LEU A 71 0.83 7.02 -3.79
N LYS A 72 1.31 8.04 -4.52
CA LYS A 72 1.98 7.86 -5.81
C LYS A 72 3.49 7.73 -5.62
N PRO A 73 4.15 6.84 -6.40
CA PRO A 73 5.60 6.80 -6.46
C PRO A 73 6.15 8.03 -7.18
N ASP A 74 7.45 8.32 -6.98
CA ASP A 74 8.17 9.33 -7.79
C ASP A 74 8.46 8.80 -9.18
N ILE A 75 8.81 7.51 -9.26
CA ILE A 75 9.08 6.79 -10.51
C ILE A 75 8.08 5.66 -10.63
N LYS A 76 7.16 5.80 -11.58
CA LYS A 76 6.19 4.75 -11.89
C LYS A 76 6.86 3.59 -12.63
N ILE A 77 6.60 2.37 -12.18
CA ILE A 77 6.95 1.11 -12.84
C ILE A 77 5.66 0.50 -13.39
N ASN A 78 5.72 -0.05 -14.60
CA ASN A 78 4.67 -0.90 -15.14
C ASN A 78 5.28 -2.29 -15.29
N TYR A 79 4.78 -3.25 -14.50
CA TYR A 79 5.23 -4.63 -14.58
C TYR A 79 4.60 -5.33 -15.79
N THR A 80 5.35 -6.21 -16.43
CA THR A 80 4.85 -7.06 -17.50
C THR A 80 5.00 -8.54 -17.16
N ILE A 81 4.12 -9.37 -17.72
CA ILE A 81 4.19 -10.82 -17.51
C ILE A 81 5.45 -11.40 -18.15
N GLU A 82 5.91 -10.83 -19.25
CA GLU A 82 7.12 -11.26 -19.96
C GLU A 82 8.36 -11.10 -19.10
N ASN A 83 8.54 -9.92 -18.48
CA ASN A 83 9.67 -9.68 -17.58
C ASN A 83 9.61 -10.58 -16.34
N TYR A 84 8.41 -10.78 -15.79
CA TYR A 84 8.20 -11.70 -14.68
C TYR A 84 8.64 -13.14 -15.03
N MET A 85 8.23 -13.64 -16.20
CA MET A 85 8.61 -14.97 -16.69
C MET A 85 10.12 -15.10 -16.93
N ASP A 86 10.78 -14.01 -17.35
CA ASP A 86 12.23 -13.94 -17.55
C ASP A 86 13.04 -13.73 -16.25
N GLY A 87 12.36 -13.65 -15.09
CA GLY A 87 13.02 -13.36 -13.81
C GLY A 87 13.61 -11.95 -13.71
N LYS A 88 13.12 -11.01 -14.54
CA LYS A 88 13.52 -9.61 -14.56
C LYS A 88 12.54 -8.79 -13.72
N ASP A 89 13.06 -7.95 -12.84
CA ASP A 89 12.25 -7.01 -12.07
C ASP A 89 12.48 -5.58 -12.55
N GLU A 90 11.41 -4.93 -13.01
CA GLU A 90 11.46 -3.60 -13.61
C GLU A 90 11.87 -2.51 -12.63
N ALA A 91 11.51 -2.64 -11.35
CA ALA A 91 11.93 -1.68 -10.32
C ALA A 91 13.43 -1.79 -10.06
N LEU A 92 13.97 -3.01 -10.00
CA LEU A 92 15.38 -3.27 -9.86
C LEU A 92 16.18 -2.83 -11.09
N MET A 93 15.74 -3.19 -12.29
CA MET A 93 16.34 -2.71 -13.55
C MET A 93 16.35 -1.18 -13.61
N ARG A 94 15.30 -0.52 -13.09
CA ARG A 94 15.22 0.94 -13.02
C ARG A 94 16.22 1.57 -12.05
N ILE A 95 16.60 0.86 -10.99
CA ILE A 95 17.60 1.30 -10.01
C ILE A 95 19.01 1.09 -10.55
N TRP A 96 19.29 -0.07 -11.16
CA TRP A 96 20.63 -0.42 -11.69
C TRP A 96 21.00 0.22 -13.03
N SER A 97 20.05 0.85 -13.71
CA SER A 97 20.31 1.59 -14.97
C SER A 97 20.76 3.05 -14.75
N LYS A 98 20.96 3.47 -13.49
CA LYS A 98 21.63 4.73 -13.15
C LYS A 98 23.13 4.52 -13.02
#